data_AF-A0A6L2PNS6-F1
#
_entry.id   AF-A0A6L2PNS6-F1
#
_cell.length_a   1.000
_cell.length_b   1.000
_cell.length_c   1.000
_cell.angle_alpha   90.00
_cell.angle_beta   90.00
_cell.angle_gamma   90.00
#
_symmetry.space_group_name_H-M   'P 1'
#
loop_
_entity.id
_entity.type
_entity.pdbx_description
1 polymer ?
#
loop_
_entity_poly.entity_id
_entity_poly.type
_entity_poly.pdbx_seq_one_letter_code
_entity_poly.pdbx_strand_id
1 'polypeptide(L)'
;MFSIVAGDICTTKQLLKFVSVSNTSGQELANTLIECFGADLAYFRRRLKFPKIELKKFGGNVKDWMSFWSQFSRIHKGMEDEDKFQYLIQVTTSGTRAREIVGSFPTTAENYAKAIDSVKSRFN
;
A
#
# COMPACT_ATOMS: atom_id res chain seq x y z
N MET A 1 42.64 -19.03 22.27
CA MET A 1 43.43 -17.93 21.68
C MET A 1 43.37 -18.08 20.17
N PHE A 2 42.44 -17.41 19.49
CA PHE A 2 42.55 -17.03 18.07
C PHE A 2 41.44 -16.01 17.79
N SER A 3 41.87 -14.79 17.44
CA SER A 3 41.02 -13.68 17.01
C SER A 3 40.60 -13.88 15.56
N ILE A 4 39.40 -13.40 15.19
CA ILE A 4 39.05 -13.14 13.79
C ILE A 4 38.74 -11.65 13.67
N VAL A 5 39.56 -10.99 12.86
CA VAL A 5 39.43 -9.59 12.42
C VAL A 5 38.54 -9.54 11.17
N ALA A 6 37.88 -8.40 11.00
CA ALA A 6 36.97 -8.04 9.92
C ALA A 6 37.38 -8.50 8.51
N GLY A 7 36.39 -8.97 7.75
CA GLY A 7 36.51 -9.19 6.31
C GLY A 7 35.24 -9.79 5.71
N ASP A 8 34.64 -9.05 4.78
CA ASP A 8 33.80 -9.51 3.68
C ASP A 8 32.28 -9.64 3.88
N ILE A 9 31.63 -8.56 3.44
CA ILE A 9 30.28 -8.51 2.88
C ILE A 9 30.24 -9.47 1.68
N CYS A 10 29.85 -10.72 1.86
CA CYS A 10 29.29 -11.51 0.75
C CYS A 10 28.64 -12.77 1.31
N THR A 11 27.31 -12.86 1.18
CA THR A 11 26.58 -14.02 0.63
C THR A 11 25.12 -13.99 1.13
N THR A 12 24.34 -13.03 0.61
CA THR A 12 22.86 -13.04 0.66
C THR A 12 22.25 -14.28 -0.02
N LYS A 13 23.08 -15.11 -0.67
CA LYS A 13 22.67 -16.41 -1.22
C LYS A 13 22.64 -17.56 -0.20
N GLN A 14 23.17 -17.37 1.01
CA GLN A 14 23.17 -18.44 2.03
C GLN A 14 21.92 -18.40 2.93
N LEU A 15 21.31 -17.22 3.11
CA LEU A 15 20.07 -17.05 3.86
C LEU A 15 18.82 -17.59 3.13
N LEU A 16 18.82 -17.59 1.81
CA LEU A 16 17.68 -18.11 1.02
C LEU A 16 17.61 -19.64 0.94
N LYS A 17 18.70 -20.35 1.30
CA LYS A 17 18.70 -21.83 1.29
C LYS A 17 18.05 -22.45 2.52
N PHE A 18 17.83 -21.68 3.58
CA PHE A 18 17.22 -22.16 4.83
C PHE A 18 15.68 -22.10 4.84
N VAL A 19 15.05 -21.44 3.86
CA VAL A 19 13.58 -21.28 3.81
C VAL A 19 12.87 -22.51 3.21
N SER A 20 13.60 -23.58 2.87
CA SER A 20 13.03 -24.80 2.28
C SER A 20 12.37 -25.76 3.28
N VAL A 21 12.48 -25.54 4.59
CA VAL A 21 12.00 -26.50 5.58
C VAL A 21 11.14 -25.82 6.63
N SER A 22 9.98 -26.45 6.90
CA SER A 22 8.97 -26.15 7.93
C SER A 22 8.09 -24.91 7.73
N ASN A 23 7.00 -25.18 7.01
CA ASN A 23 5.67 -24.65 7.27
C ASN A 23 5.33 -24.73 8.77
N THR A 24 5.46 -23.60 9.50
CA THR A 24 4.80 -23.17 10.76
C THR A 24 5.74 -22.25 11.56
N SER A 25 5.93 -20.99 11.15
CA SER A 25 6.75 -20.02 11.93
C SER A 25 6.56 -18.55 11.56
N GLY A 26 5.67 -18.21 10.62
CA GLY A 26 5.49 -16.82 10.16
C GLY A 26 5.01 -15.84 11.24
N GLN A 27 4.35 -16.34 12.29
CA GLN A 27 3.95 -15.53 13.44
C GLN A 27 5.00 -15.49 14.57
N GLU A 28 5.85 -16.52 14.71
CA GLU A 28 6.93 -16.51 15.70
C GLU A 28 8.07 -15.57 15.29
N LEU A 29 8.41 -15.50 14.00
CA LEU A 29 9.41 -14.55 13.51
C LEU A 29 8.97 -13.09 13.71
N ALA A 30 7.67 -12.81 13.62
CA ALA A 30 7.13 -11.48 13.91
C ALA A 30 7.26 -11.11 15.39
N ASN A 31 7.02 -12.06 16.30
CA ASN A 31 7.14 -11.84 17.74
C ASN A 31 8.61 -11.72 18.20
N THR A 32 9.52 -12.52 17.62
CA THR A 32 10.98 -12.38 17.88
C THR A 32 11.55 -11.10 17.28
N LEU A 33 11.04 -10.61 16.14
CA LEU A 33 11.40 -9.31 15.58
C LEU A 33 10.94 -8.13 16.45
N ILE A 34 9.89 -8.30 17.27
CA ILE A 34 9.39 -7.27 18.19
C ILE A 34 10.30 -7.11 19.42
N GLU A 35 10.92 -8.19 19.90
CA GLU A 35 11.76 -8.16 21.11
C GLU A 35 13.12 -7.47 20.91
N CYS A 36 13.71 -7.50 19.70
CA CYS A 36 14.99 -6.84 19.43
C CYS A 36 14.89 -5.49 18.68
N PHE A 37 13.78 -5.21 17.98
CA PHE A 37 13.62 -4.02 17.14
C PHE A 37 12.38 -3.16 17.48
N GLY A 38 11.76 -3.35 18.66
CA GLY A 38 10.48 -2.71 19.01
C GLY A 38 10.45 -1.18 18.89
N ALA A 39 11.54 -0.49 19.24
CA ALA A 39 11.63 0.97 19.11
C ALA A 39 11.90 1.42 17.66
N ASP A 40 12.67 0.63 16.90
CA ASP A 40 13.12 0.95 15.54
C ASP A 40 12.06 0.61 14.47
N LEU A 41 11.31 -0.49 14.63
CA LEU A 41 10.13 -0.78 13.78
C LEU A 41 9.00 0.23 14.03
N ALA A 42 8.78 0.66 15.27
CA ALA A 42 7.86 1.75 15.57
C ALA A 42 8.36 3.09 15.01
N TYR A 43 9.67 3.31 14.95
CA TYR A 43 10.28 4.48 14.32
C TYR A 43 10.16 4.42 12.79
N PHE A 44 10.48 3.29 12.16
CA PHE A 44 10.38 3.03 10.73
C PHE A 44 8.92 3.12 10.28
N ARG A 45 7.98 2.52 11.01
CA ARG A 45 6.53 2.64 10.74
C ARG A 45 6.01 4.08 10.89
N ARG A 46 6.63 4.90 11.76
CA ARG A 46 6.38 6.35 11.88
C ARG A 46 7.15 7.20 10.84
N ARG A 47 8.17 6.65 10.20
CA ARG A 47 9.12 7.32 9.28
C ARG A 47 9.06 6.81 7.84
N LEU A 48 8.18 5.86 7.55
CA LEU A 48 7.75 5.50 6.20
C LEU A 48 6.99 6.70 5.60
N LYS A 49 7.74 7.76 5.31
CA LYS A 49 7.35 8.75 4.33
C LYS A 49 7.39 8.02 3.01
N PHE A 50 6.26 7.42 2.66
CA PHE A 50 6.03 6.98 1.30
C PHE A 50 6.37 8.17 0.40
N PRO A 51 7.17 7.99 -0.66
CA PRO A 51 7.29 9.03 -1.68
C PRO A 51 5.86 9.44 -2.03
N LYS A 52 5.60 10.75 -2.06
CA LYS A 52 4.30 11.25 -2.52
C LYS A 52 4.13 10.74 -3.94
N ILE A 53 3.42 9.61 -4.09
CA ILE A 53 3.03 9.10 -5.39
C ILE A 53 1.99 10.11 -5.87
N GLU A 54 2.43 11.00 -6.75
CA GLU A 54 1.56 11.94 -7.42
C GLU A 54 0.70 11.18 -8.42
N LEU A 55 -0.45 10.72 -7.95
CA LEU A 55 -1.45 10.12 -8.81
C LEU A 55 -2.04 11.19 -9.72
N LYS A 56 -2.16 10.86 -11.00
CA LYS A 56 -2.86 11.72 -11.95
C LYS A 56 -4.29 11.96 -11.45
N LYS A 57 -4.67 13.24 -11.38
CA LYS A 57 -6.04 13.61 -11.02
C LYS A 57 -7.01 13.13 -12.09
N PHE A 58 -8.17 12.63 -11.66
CA PHE A 58 -9.23 12.16 -12.52
C PHE A 58 -10.43 13.09 -12.47
N GLY A 59 -10.76 13.68 -13.62
CA GLY A 59 -11.89 14.59 -13.79
C GLY A 59 -13.15 13.95 -14.37
N GLY A 60 -13.21 12.62 -14.55
CA GLY A 60 -14.37 11.97 -15.16
C GLY A 60 -14.41 11.95 -16.69
N ASN A 61 -13.26 12.08 -17.37
CA ASN A 61 -13.17 11.82 -18.80
C ASN A 61 -12.97 10.32 -19.06
N VAL A 62 -13.86 9.71 -19.83
CA VAL A 62 -13.81 8.27 -20.17
C VAL A 62 -12.48 7.89 -20.83
N LYS A 63 -11.89 8.76 -21.66
CA LYS A 63 -10.60 8.48 -22.32
C LYS A 63 -9.45 8.34 -21.32
N ASP A 64 -9.53 9.03 -20.19
CA ASP A 64 -8.51 9.00 -19.14
C ASP A 64 -8.75 7.85 -18.14
N TRP A 65 -9.91 7.19 -18.17
CA TRP A 65 -10.31 6.20 -17.17
C TRP A 65 -9.34 5.02 -17.08
N MET A 66 -9.01 4.37 -18.20
CA MET A 66 -8.10 3.22 -18.21
C MET A 66 -6.70 3.57 -17.66
N SER A 67 -6.20 4.75 -18.00
CA SER A 67 -4.91 5.25 -17.51
C SER A 67 -4.95 5.56 -16.01
N PHE A 68 -6.07 6.10 -15.53
CA PHE A 68 -6.32 6.34 -14.11
C PHE A 68 -6.41 5.01 -13.33
N TRP A 69 -7.27 4.09 -13.78
CA TRP A 69 -7.53 2.84 -13.08
C TRP A 69 -6.28 1.96 -12.99
N SER A 70 -5.46 1.91 -14.05
CA SER A 70 -4.17 1.20 -14.01
C SER A 70 -3.29 1.65 -12.85
N GLN A 71 -3.17 2.96 -12.64
CA GLN A 71 -2.40 3.54 -11.53
C GLN A 71 -3.09 3.29 -10.17
N PHE A 72 -4.38 3.56 -10.09
CA PHE A 72 -5.15 3.47 -8.85
C PHE A 72 -5.32 2.01 -8.36
N SER A 73 -5.32 1.03 -9.26
CA SER A 73 -5.48 -0.40 -8.94
C SER A 73 -4.40 -0.93 -7.97
N ARG A 74 -3.21 -0.34 -8.00
CA ARG A 74 -2.11 -0.68 -7.08
C ARG A 74 -2.45 -0.29 -5.64
N ILE A 75 -3.12 0.84 -5.46
CA ILE A 75 -3.59 1.35 -4.16
C ILE A 75 -4.81 0.55 -3.71
N HIS A 76 -5.73 0.26 -4.64
CA HIS A 76 -6.93 -0.53 -4.36
C HIS A 76 -6.62 -1.89 -3.70
N LYS A 77 -5.48 -2.51 -4.04
CA LYS A 77 -5.02 -3.80 -3.51
C LYS A 77 -4.19 -3.71 -2.23
N GLY A 78 -3.58 -2.56 -1.94
CA GLY A 78 -2.48 -2.45 -0.98
C GLY A 78 -2.78 -1.72 0.34
N MET A 79 -3.97 -1.15 0.50
CA MET A 79 -4.34 -0.33 1.68
C MET A 79 -5.62 -0.84 2.34
N GLU A 80 -6.01 -0.24 3.46
CA GLU A 80 -7.33 -0.42 4.08
C GLU A 80 -8.39 0.43 3.35
N ASP A 81 -9.66 0.04 3.46
CA ASP A 81 -10.74 0.66 2.67
C ASP A 81 -11.00 2.13 3.03
N GLU A 82 -10.85 2.49 4.31
CA GLU A 82 -10.92 3.87 4.80
C GLU A 82 -9.87 4.75 4.09
N ASP A 83 -8.61 4.30 4.10
CA ASP A 83 -7.49 5.00 3.46
C ASP A 83 -7.67 5.08 1.95
N LYS A 84 -8.09 3.98 1.31
CA LYS A 84 -8.38 3.97 -0.14
C LYS A 84 -9.43 5.00 -0.51
N PHE A 85 -10.44 5.19 0.32
CA PHE A 85 -11.48 6.16 0.06
C PHE A 85 -10.95 7.59 0.18
N GLN A 86 -10.17 7.90 1.22
CA GLN A 86 -9.49 9.20 1.33
C GLN A 86 -8.61 9.47 0.11
N TYR A 87 -7.86 8.47 -0.37
CA TYR A 87 -7.09 8.59 -1.59
C TYR A 87 -7.97 8.79 -2.83
N LEU A 88 -9.06 8.03 -2.99
CA LEU A 88 -10.01 8.17 -4.09
C LEU A 88 -10.56 9.61 -4.16
N ILE A 89 -10.90 10.16 -3.00
CA ILE A 89 -11.32 11.55 -2.84
C ILE A 89 -10.24 12.49 -3.35
N GLN A 90 -9.00 12.34 -2.89
CA GLN A 90 -7.89 13.21 -3.27
C GLN A 90 -7.59 13.16 -4.77
N VAL A 91 -7.67 11.99 -5.41
CA VAL A 91 -7.35 11.86 -6.84
C VAL A 91 -8.48 12.35 -7.74
N THR A 92 -9.72 12.41 -7.27
CA THR A 92 -10.80 13.04 -8.04
C THR A 92 -10.73 14.57 -8.00
N THR A 93 -10.87 15.22 -9.14
CA THR A 93 -10.84 16.69 -9.23
C THR A 93 -12.15 17.29 -8.74
N SER A 94 -12.09 18.24 -7.80
CA SER A 94 -13.27 18.97 -7.32
C SER A 94 -14.09 19.61 -8.45
N GLY A 95 -15.41 19.58 -8.35
CA GLY A 95 -16.32 20.14 -9.37
C GLY A 95 -16.46 19.29 -10.64
N THR A 96 -15.97 18.05 -10.64
CA THR A 96 -16.11 17.14 -11.78
C THR A 96 -17.08 16.00 -11.51
N ARG A 97 -17.58 15.36 -12.57
CA ARG A 97 -18.54 14.26 -12.47
C ARG A 97 -18.02 13.08 -11.65
N ALA A 98 -16.71 12.78 -11.76
CA ALA A 98 -16.10 11.74 -10.94
C ALA A 98 -16.14 12.08 -9.45
N ARG A 99 -15.87 13.34 -9.10
CA ARG A 99 -15.95 13.82 -7.72
C ARG A 99 -17.37 13.79 -7.17
N GLU A 100 -18.36 14.15 -7.98
CA GLU A 100 -19.77 14.09 -7.57
C GLU A 100 -20.20 12.68 -7.16
N ILE A 101 -19.80 11.67 -7.93
CA ILE A 101 -20.10 10.26 -7.63
C ILE A 101 -19.37 9.80 -6.38
N VAL A 102 -18.09 10.16 -6.22
CA VAL A 102 -17.33 9.77 -5.02
C VAL A 102 -17.85 10.50 -3.77
N GLY A 103 -18.24 11.77 -3.91
CA GLY A 103 -18.75 12.62 -2.83
C GLY A 103 -20.20 12.34 -2.42
N SER A 104 -20.94 11.52 -3.17
CA SER A 104 -22.31 11.13 -2.78
C SER A 104 -22.32 10.08 -1.66
N PHE A 105 -21.16 9.53 -1.30
CA PHE A 105 -21.01 8.53 -0.25
C PHE A 105 -20.25 9.14 0.94
N PRO A 106 -20.65 8.83 2.19
CA PRO A 106 -19.86 9.16 3.36
C PRO A 106 -18.50 8.46 3.31
N THR A 107 -17.43 9.18 3.66
CA THR A 107 -16.06 8.64 3.64
C THR A 107 -15.82 7.64 4.78
N THR A 108 -16.33 6.43 4.63
CA THR A 108 -16.16 5.31 5.58
C THR A 108 -15.75 4.05 4.84
N ALA A 109 -15.03 3.14 5.50
CA ALA A 109 -14.57 1.87 4.93
C ALA A 109 -15.70 1.08 4.22
N GLU A 110 -16.86 0.95 4.85
CA GLU A 110 -18.03 0.21 4.33
C GLU A 110 -18.58 0.77 3.00
N ASN A 111 -18.40 2.07 2.78
CA ASN A 111 -18.93 2.76 1.61
C ASN A 111 -17.93 2.84 0.46
N TYR A 112 -16.65 2.51 0.70
CA TYR A 112 -15.62 2.53 -0.34
C TYR A 112 -15.99 1.65 -1.54
N ALA A 113 -16.41 0.41 -1.30
CA ALA A 113 -16.79 -0.52 -2.35
C ALA A 113 -17.91 0.04 -3.25
N LYS A 114 -18.94 0.62 -2.63
CA LYS A 114 -20.07 1.24 -3.35
C LYS A 114 -19.62 2.44 -4.17
N ALA A 115 -18.74 3.28 -3.61
CA ALA A 115 -18.21 4.45 -4.30
C ALA A 115 -17.38 4.05 -5.52
N ILE A 116 -16.43 3.11 -5.36
CA ILE A 116 -15.56 2.73 -6.47
C ILE A 116 -16.30 1.97 -7.57
N ASP A 117 -17.29 1.14 -7.22
CA ASP A 117 -18.10 0.42 -8.21
C ASP A 117 -19.04 1.37 -8.96
N SER A 118 -19.55 2.41 -8.30
CA SER A 118 -20.31 3.48 -8.98
C SER A 118 -19.46 4.24 -9.99
N VAL A 119 -18.20 4.52 -9.66
CA VAL A 119 -17.25 5.17 -10.58
C VAL A 119 -16.91 4.23 -11.74
N LYS A 120 -16.60 2.94 -11.48
CA LYS A 120 -16.36 1.95 -12.53
C LYS A 120 -17.55 1.84 -13.48
N SER A 121 -18.76 1.64 -12.95
CA SER A 121 -19.98 1.53 -13.76
C SER A 121 -20.21 2.73 -14.68
N ARG A 122 -19.79 3.93 -14.25
CA ARG A 122 -19.96 5.16 -15.04
C ARG A 122 -18.93 5.33 -16.16
N PHE A 123 -17.69 4.91 -15.95
CA PHE A 123 -16.56 5.27 -16.83
C PHE A 123 -15.86 4.08 -17.51
N ASN A 124 -16.22 2.84 -17.12
CA ASN A 124 -15.68 1.59 -17.66
C ASN A 124 -16.44 1.10 -18.89
#